data_AF-A0A396JB84-F1
#
_entry.id   AF-A0A396JB84-F1
#
_cell.length_a   1.000
_cell.length_b   1.000
_cell.length_c   1.000
_cell.angle_alpha   90.00
_cell.angle_beta   90.00
_cell.angle_gamma   90.00
#
_symmetry.space_group_name_H-M   'P 1'
#
loop_
_entity.id
_entity.type
_entity.pdbx_description
1 polymer ?
#
loop_
_entity_poly.entity_id
_entity_poly.type
_entity_poly.pdbx_seq_one_letter_code
_entity_poly.pdbx_strand_id
1 'polypeptide(L)'
;MAQISNTSNSLYNFIVRDGNGIKGLVDSGLLEVPKIYIQPINERINKLETKPCDMPPIDLSKLNGKEHEKVVNEIVRAAETLGFFQVVNHCVPLELLESVKDSAHAFFNMPPEKKVVYRQNVSTSLKMRYQTSFAPEIENVLEWKDYINMVYSSDEDALQYWPNECK
;
A
#
# COMPACT_ATOMS: atom_id res chain seq x y z
N MET A 1 -24.70 -0.27 -17.70
CA MET A 1 -24.01 -0.51 -16.42
C MET A 1 -24.46 -1.88 -15.91
N ALA A 2 -23.54 -2.81 -15.72
CA ALA A 2 -23.89 -4.13 -15.18
C ALA A 2 -24.04 -4.00 -13.64
N GLN A 3 -25.20 -4.38 -13.10
CA GLN A 3 -25.40 -4.46 -11.66
C GLN A 3 -24.57 -5.63 -11.12
N ILE A 4 -23.54 -5.33 -10.33
CA ILE A 4 -22.79 -6.33 -9.57
C ILE A 4 -23.73 -6.88 -8.50
N SER A 5 -24.02 -8.19 -8.56
CA SER A 5 -24.78 -8.86 -7.50
C SER A 5 -23.94 -8.89 -6.23
N ASN A 6 -24.54 -8.60 -5.07
CA ASN A 6 -23.85 -8.56 -3.76
C ASN A 6 -23.59 -9.94 -3.14
N THR A 7 -23.53 -11.01 -3.93
CA THR A 7 -23.14 -12.33 -3.41
C THR A 7 -21.63 -12.37 -3.16
N SER A 8 -21.18 -13.09 -2.14
CA SER A 8 -19.74 -13.21 -1.82
C SER A 8 -18.93 -13.70 -3.02
N ASN A 9 -19.46 -14.67 -3.77
CA ASN A 9 -18.79 -15.25 -4.94
C ASN A 9 -18.70 -14.28 -6.13
N SER A 10 -19.72 -13.48 -6.40
CA SER A 10 -19.68 -12.49 -7.49
C SER A 10 -18.72 -11.35 -7.18
N LEU A 11 -18.71 -10.89 -5.93
CA LEU A 11 -17.81 -9.82 -5.48
C LEU A 11 -16.35 -10.28 -5.49
N TYR A 12 -16.07 -11.48 -4.99
CA TYR A 12 -14.74 -12.09 -5.04
C TYR A 12 -14.22 -12.20 -6.48
N ASN A 13 -15.05 -12.71 -7.39
CA ASN A 13 -14.69 -12.84 -8.79
C ASN A 13 -14.35 -11.48 -9.42
N PHE A 14 -15.19 -10.48 -9.21
CA PHE A 14 -14.95 -9.14 -9.75
C PHE A 14 -13.63 -8.53 -9.22
N ILE A 15 -13.43 -8.55 -7.90
CA ILE A 15 -12.31 -7.86 -7.24
C ILE A 15 -11.00 -8.61 -7.47
N VAL A 16 -10.98 -9.91 -7.16
CA VAL A 16 -9.76 -10.73 -7.09
C VAL A 16 -9.50 -11.43 -8.43
N ARG A 17 -10.48 -12.17 -8.94
CA ARG A 17 -10.30 -13.05 -10.11
C ARG A 17 -10.25 -12.31 -11.43
N ASP A 18 -10.99 -11.20 -11.56
CA ASP A 18 -11.03 -10.40 -12.77
C ASP A 18 -10.03 -9.22 -12.66
N GLY A 19 -9.44 -9.00 -11.47
CA GLY A 19 -8.35 -8.05 -11.27
C GLY A 19 -8.78 -6.58 -11.12
N ASN A 20 -10.08 -6.32 -10.95
CA ASN A 20 -10.59 -4.95 -10.78
C ASN A 20 -10.11 -4.30 -9.48
N GLY A 21 -9.82 -5.10 -8.45
CA GLY A 21 -9.42 -4.61 -7.13
C GLY A 21 -10.51 -3.82 -6.41
N ILE A 22 -10.16 -3.31 -5.24
CA ILE A 22 -11.00 -2.38 -4.47
C ILE A 22 -11.23 -1.09 -5.25
N LYS A 23 -10.21 -0.60 -5.96
CA LYS A 23 -10.34 0.61 -6.77
C LYS A 23 -11.46 0.47 -7.80
N GLY A 24 -11.48 -0.63 -8.57
CA GLY A 24 -12.54 -0.86 -9.55
C GLY A 24 -13.92 -0.99 -8.92
N LEU A 25 -14.00 -1.55 -7.70
CA LEU A 25 -15.25 -1.59 -6.94
C LEU A 25 -15.74 -0.19 -6.55
N VAL A 26 -14.83 0.67 -6.05
CA VAL A 26 -15.14 2.07 -5.71
C VAL A 26 -15.58 2.85 -6.94
N ASP A 27 -14.83 2.73 -8.05
CA ASP A 27 -15.10 3.41 -9.32
C ASP A 27 -16.46 3.00 -9.92
N SER A 28 -16.99 1.83 -9.53
CA SER A 28 -18.32 1.35 -9.95
C SER A 28 -19.49 2.04 -9.24
N GLY A 29 -19.23 3.00 -8.35
CA GLY A 29 -20.27 3.77 -7.65
C GLY A 29 -20.82 3.06 -6.41
N LEU A 30 -19.93 2.47 -5.62
CA LEU A 30 -20.29 1.77 -4.38
C LEU A 30 -20.97 2.72 -3.38
N LEU A 31 -22.16 2.32 -2.88
CA LEU A 31 -22.92 3.09 -1.89
C LEU A 31 -22.58 2.72 -0.44
N GLU A 32 -22.23 1.47 -0.19
CA GLU A 32 -21.96 0.93 1.14
C GLU A 32 -20.80 -0.05 1.10
N VAL A 33 -20.00 -0.11 2.17
CA VAL A 33 -18.90 -1.06 2.29
C VAL A 33 -19.45 -2.48 2.40
N PRO A 34 -19.06 -3.43 1.51
CA PRO A 34 -19.51 -4.81 1.60
C PRO A 34 -19.10 -5.47 2.91
N LYS A 35 -19.95 -6.36 3.42
CA LYS A 35 -19.75 -7.02 4.73
C LYS A 35 -18.39 -7.73 4.87
N ILE A 36 -17.85 -8.25 3.77
CA ILE A 36 -16.55 -8.95 3.77
C ILE A 36 -15.35 -8.04 4.09
N TYR A 37 -15.53 -6.71 4.12
CA TYR A 37 -14.51 -5.72 4.50
C TYR A 37 -14.76 -5.08 5.86
N ILE A 38 -15.88 -5.41 6.51
CA ILE A 38 -16.24 -4.82 7.79
C ILE A 38 -15.50 -5.58 8.90
N GLN A 39 -14.48 -4.94 9.46
CA GLN A 39 -13.68 -5.50 10.55
C GLN A 39 -14.53 -5.89 11.78
N PRO A 40 -14.11 -6.88 12.59
CA PRO A 40 -14.71 -7.17 13.88
C PRO A 40 -14.74 -5.92 14.79
N ILE A 41 -15.72 -5.82 15.68
CA ILE A 41 -15.90 -4.61 16.52
C ILE A 41 -14.64 -4.25 17.31
N ASN A 42 -13.93 -5.27 17.82
CA ASN A 42 -12.68 -5.10 18.57
C ASN A 42 -11.48 -4.64 17.72
N GLU A 43 -11.53 -4.80 16.39
CA GLU A 43 -10.49 -4.35 15.45
C GLU A 43 -10.81 -2.96 14.85
N ARG A 44 -12.04 -2.45 15.06
CA ARG A 44 -12.43 -1.13 14.55
C ARG A 44 -11.83 -0.03 15.42
N ILE A 45 -11.14 0.90 14.78
CA ILE A 45 -10.55 2.06 15.45
C ILE A 45 -11.65 2.90 16.12
N ASN A 46 -11.64 2.98 17.44
CA ASN A 46 -12.47 3.92 18.18
C ASN A 46 -11.81 5.30 18.21
N LYS A 47 -12.25 6.20 17.32
CA LYS A 47 -11.71 7.57 17.23
C LYS A 47 -11.81 8.37 18.54
N LEU A 48 -12.76 8.04 19.42
CA LEU A 48 -12.93 8.72 20.71
C LEU A 48 -11.83 8.37 21.71
N GLU A 49 -11.16 7.23 21.53
CA GLU A 49 -10.08 6.76 22.39
C GLU A 49 -8.69 7.10 21.84
N THR A 50 -8.61 7.61 20.61
CA THR A 50 -7.32 8.02 20.01
C THR A 50 -6.80 9.31 20.61
N LYS A 51 -5.49 9.38 20.84
CA LYS A 51 -4.77 10.57 21.27
C LYS A 51 -3.70 10.93 20.23
N PRO A 52 -3.44 12.22 19.99
CA PRO A 52 -2.29 12.63 19.19
C PRO A 52 -1.00 12.05 19.75
N CYS A 53 -0.09 11.64 18.86
CA CYS A 53 1.28 11.33 19.24
C CYS A 53 2.10 12.63 19.16
N ASP A 54 2.54 13.14 20.31
CA ASP A 54 3.28 14.40 20.40
C ASP A 54 4.78 14.27 20.08
N MET A 55 5.21 13.15 19.48
CA MET A 55 6.62 12.96 19.14
C MET A 55 6.97 13.74 17.87
N PRO A 56 7.85 14.74 17.94
CA PRO A 56 8.24 15.51 16.77
C PRO A 56 9.04 14.62 15.79
N PRO A 57 9.01 14.91 14.48
CA PRO A 57 9.90 14.27 13.53
C PRO A 57 11.37 14.51 13.86
N ILE A 58 12.22 13.52 13.61
CA ILE A 58 13.66 13.59 13.81
C ILE A 58 14.31 14.28 12.60
N ASP A 59 15.11 15.32 12.86
CA ASP A 59 15.82 16.09 11.83
C ASP A 59 17.15 15.43 11.45
N LEU A 60 17.19 14.76 10.29
CA LEU A 60 18.38 14.04 9.83
C LEU A 60 19.46 14.95 9.23
N SER A 61 19.19 16.24 8.98
CA SER A 61 20.23 17.16 8.48
C SER A 61 21.40 17.33 9.47
N LYS A 62 21.13 17.07 10.75
CA LYS A 62 22.07 17.19 11.87
C LYS A 62 22.89 15.92 12.11
N LEU A 63 22.53 14.82 11.45
CA LEU A 63 23.12 13.50 11.69
C LEU A 63 24.62 13.49 11.40
N ASN A 64 25.07 14.21 10.36
CA ASN A 64 26.49 14.28 9.99
C ASN A 64 27.20 15.52 10.58
N GLY A 65 26.64 16.12 11.63
CA GLY A 65 27.12 17.36 12.25
C GLY A 65 27.50 17.21 13.72
N LYS A 66 27.65 18.35 14.41
CA LYS A 66 27.98 18.41 15.84
C LYS A 66 26.90 17.78 16.74
N GLU A 67 25.67 17.67 16.26
CA GLU A 67 24.54 17.07 16.96
C GLU A 67 24.37 15.56 16.65
N HIS A 68 25.35 14.90 16.00
CA HIS A 68 25.30 13.47 15.64
C HIS A 68 24.76 12.58 16.76
N GLU A 69 25.42 12.61 17.92
CA GLU A 69 25.04 11.81 19.09
C GLU A 69 23.61 12.07 19.56
N LYS A 70 23.15 13.32 19.46
CA LYS A 70 21.78 13.67 19.84
C LYS A 70 20.76 13.05 18.88
N VAL A 71 21.00 13.13 17.57
CA VAL A 71 20.11 12.52 16.56
C VAL A 71 20.08 10.99 16.71
N VAL A 72 21.24 10.35 16.94
CA VAL A 72 21.31 8.91 17.20
C VAL A 72 20.50 8.53 18.43
N ASN A 73 20.65 9.27 19.53
CA ASN A 73 19.89 9.03 20.76
C ASN A 73 18.38 9.25 20.57
N GLU A 74 17.96 10.23 19.77
CA GLU A 74 16.55 10.43 19.41
C GLU A 74 15.98 9.23 18.63
N ILE A 75 16.73 8.68 17.67
CA ILE A 75 16.35 7.49 16.90
C ILE A 75 16.23 6.27 17.82
N VAL A 76 17.25 6.00 18.65
CA VAL A 76 17.25 4.86 19.59
C VAL A 76 16.07 4.97 20.54
N ARG A 77 15.87 6.14 21.17
CA ARG A 77 14.77 6.36 22.09
C ARG A 77 13.40 6.14 21.43
N ALA A 78 13.19 6.65 20.21
CA ALA A 78 11.92 6.47 19.51
C ALA A 78 11.67 5.01 19.14
N ALA A 79 12.72 4.28 18.73
CA ALA A 79 12.65 2.85 18.44
C ALA A 79 12.37 2.01 19.71
N GLU A 80 12.95 2.35 20.86
CA GLU A 80 12.75 1.62 22.12
C GLU A 80 11.40 1.92 22.80
N THR A 81 10.87 3.14 22.62
CA THR A 81 9.64 3.57 23.30
C THR A 81 8.39 3.32 22.49
N LEU A 82 8.37 3.76 21.22
CA LEU A 82 7.21 3.65 20.33
C LEU A 82 7.38 2.57 19.26
N GLY A 83 8.63 2.28 18.87
CA GLY A 83 8.92 1.38 17.73
C GLY A 83 8.66 2.02 16.36
N PHE A 84 8.39 3.32 16.31
CA PHE A 84 8.09 4.08 15.10
C PHE A 84 8.54 5.52 15.26
N PHE A 85 8.97 6.18 14.18
CA PHE A 85 9.30 7.61 14.16
C PHE A 85 9.17 8.18 12.75
N GLN A 86 9.01 9.49 12.67
CA GLN A 86 9.06 10.23 11.41
C GLN A 86 10.42 10.91 11.29
N VAL A 87 10.88 11.11 10.05
CA VAL A 87 12.12 11.83 9.76
C VAL A 87 11.86 12.98 8.80
N VAL A 88 12.60 14.07 8.97
CA VAL A 88 12.61 15.22 8.07
C VAL A 88 14.05 15.55 7.68
N ASN A 89 14.22 16.33 6.60
CA ASN A 89 15.53 16.69 6.05
C ASN A 89 16.42 15.46 5.77
N HIS A 90 15.82 14.37 5.31
CA HIS A 90 16.48 13.09 5.00
C HIS A 90 17.21 13.08 3.65
N CYS A 91 17.45 14.26 3.05
CA CYS A 91 18.15 14.47 1.77
C CYS A 91 17.54 13.82 0.51
N VAL A 92 16.39 13.15 0.62
CA VAL A 92 15.67 12.64 -0.56
C VAL A 92 14.90 13.83 -1.18
N PRO A 93 15.10 14.15 -2.47
CA PRO A 93 14.42 15.26 -3.11
C PRO A 93 12.89 15.14 -3.04
N LEU A 94 12.20 16.24 -2.73
CA LEU A 94 10.73 16.25 -2.68
C LEU A 94 10.11 15.90 -4.03
N GLU A 95 10.71 16.37 -5.12
CA GLU A 95 10.26 16.05 -6.49
C GLU A 95 10.31 14.54 -6.78
N LEU A 96 11.30 13.83 -6.23
CA LEU A 96 11.38 12.37 -6.36
C LEU A 96 10.25 11.68 -5.57
N LEU A 97 9.94 12.17 -4.37
CA LEU A 97 8.82 11.63 -3.57
C LEU A 97 7.48 11.83 -4.27
N GLU A 98 7.24 13.00 -4.87
CA GLU A 98 6.01 13.24 -5.65
C GLU A 98 5.98 12.37 -6.91
N SER A 99 7.10 12.24 -7.63
CA SER A 99 7.19 11.37 -8.82
C SER A 99 6.87 9.90 -8.51
N VAL A 100 7.29 9.39 -7.35
CA VAL A 100 6.94 8.02 -6.91
C VAL A 100 5.43 7.89 -6.64
N LYS A 101 4.79 8.90 -6.03
CA LYS A 101 3.33 8.90 -5.84
C LYS A 101 2.59 8.93 -7.17
N ASP A 102 3.04 9.78 -8.10
CA ASP A 102 2.47 9.89 -9.44
C ASP A 102 2.59 8.58 -10.22
N SER A 103 3.75 7.92 -10.13
CA SER A 103 3.99 6.60 -10.72
C SER A 103 3.07 5.53 -10.15
N ALA A 104 2.84 5.54 -8.83
CA ALA A 104 1.87 4.63 -8.20
C ALA A 104 0.44 4.90 -8.71
N HIS A 105 0.03 6.18 -8.78
CA HIS A 105 -1.27 6.55 -9.35
C HIS A 105 -1.40 6.13 -10.81
N ALA A 106 -0.35 6.30 -11.62
CA ALA A 106 -0.32 5.90 -13.03
C ALA A 106 -0.58 4.39 -13.16
N PHE A 107 0.11 3.57 -12.36
CA PHE A 107 -0.13 2.12 -12.33
C PHE A 107 -1.58 1.77 -11.96
N PHE A 108 -2.09 2.28 -10.83
CA PHE A 108 -3.42 1.89 -10.35
C PHE A 108 -4.56 2.42 -11.23
N ASN A 109 -4.35 3.52 -11.96
CA ASN A 109 -5.29 4.07 -12.94
C ASN A 109 -5.27 3.36 -14.30
N MET A 110 -4.35 2.41 -14.53
CA MET A 110 -4.40 1.58 -15.72
C MET A 110 -5.70 0.76 -15.78
N PRO A 111 -6.17 0.45 -17.00
CA PRO A 111 -7.26 -0.51 -17.20
C PRO A 111 -6.98 -1.85 -16.49
N PRO A 112 -7.99 -2.50 -15.88
CA PRO A 112 -7.82 -3.79 -15.20
C PRO A 112 -7.12 -4.85 -16.06
N GLU A 113 -7.37 -4.87 -17.37
CA GLU A 113 -6.80 -5.81 -18.34
C GLU A 113 -5.29 -5.67 -18.47
N LYS A 114 -4.73 -4.50 -18.18
CA LYS A 114 -3.27 -4.28 -18.14
C LYS A 114 -2.65 -4.67 -16.81
N LYS A 115 -3.41 -4.59 -15.72
CA LYS A 115 -2.94 -4.96 -14.37
C LYS A 115 -3.02 -6.47 -14.11
N VAL A 116 -3.99 -7.14 -14.74
CA VAL A 116 -4.31 -8.57 -14.53
C VAL A 116 -3.11 -9.50 -14.75
N VAL A 117 -2.18 -9.11 -15.63
CA VAL A 117 -0.98 -9.88 -15.99
C VAL A 117 0.01 -10.02 -14.82
N TYR A 118 -0.04 -9.09 -13.86
CA TYR A 118 0.84 -9.09 -12.69
C TYR A 118 0.28 -9.87 -11.50
N ARG A 119 -0.88 -10.53 -11.60
CA ARG A 119 -1.46 -11.24 -10.46
C ARG A 119 -0.68 -12.51 -10.09
N GLN A 120 -0.77 -12.94 -8.83
CA GLN A 120 0.00 -14.07 -8.29
C GLN A 120 -0.11 -15.38 -9.10
N ASN A 121 -1.27 -15.67 -9.70
CA ASN A 121 -1.51 -16.89 -10.48
C ASN A 121 -1.40 -16.68 -12.00
N VAL A 122 -0.99 -15.49 -12.44
CA VAL A 122 -0.86 -15.10 -13.86
C VAL A 122 0.57 -14.68 -14.18
N SER A 123 1.19 -13.91 -13.28
CA SER A 123 2.58 -13.46 -13.42
C SER A 123 3.53 -14.65 -13.39
N THR A 124 4.42 -14.68 -14.37
CA THR A 124 5.49 -15.69 -14.47
C THR A 124 6.66 -15.41 -13.51
N SER A 125 6.69 -14.21 -12.89
CA SER A 125 7.77 -13.78 -12.02
C SER A 125 7.27 -13.40 -10.63
N LEU A 126 8.02 -13.81 -9.60
CA LEU A 126 7.75 -13.39 -8.21
C LEU A 126 8.31 -11.98 -7.91
N LYS A 127 9.00 -11.35 -8.87
CA LYS A 127 9.60 -10.02 -8.73
C LYS A 127 8.58 -8.89 -8.81
N MET A 128 7.42 -9.15 -9.43
CA MET A 128 6.32 -8.21 -9.51
C MET A 128 5.00 -8.94 -9.31
N ARG A 129 4.21 -8.48 -8.34
CA ARG A 129 2.87 -8.98 -8.07
C ARG A 129 1.88 -7.84 -7.85
N TYR A 130 0.71 -7.94 -8.46
CA TYR A 130 -0.46 -7.11 -8.18
C TYR A 130 -1.50 -7.95 -7.43
N GLN A 131 -1.94 -7.45 -6.29
CA GLN A 131 -2.86 -8.14 -5.38
C GLN A 131 -3.83 -7.15 -4.73
N THR A 132 -4.88 -7.71 -4.15
CA THR A 132 -5.90 -7.00 -3.37
C THR A 132 -6.17 -7.83 -2.13
N SER A 133 -6.22 -7.20 -0.96
CA SER A 133 -6.06 -7.87 0.34
C SER A 133 -4.81 -8.76 0.46
N PHE A 134 -4.44 -9.16 1.67
CA PHE A 134 -3.19 -9.92 1.88
C PHE A 134 -3.30 -11.37 1.41
N ALA A 135 -4.36 -12.08 1.81
CA ALA A 135 -4.64 -13.45 1.40
C ALA A 135 -6.16 -13.73 1.28
N PRO A 136 -6.82 -13.21 0.21
CA PRO A 136 -8.28 -13.27 0.06
C PRO A 136 -8.92 -14.65 0.18
N GLU A 137 -8.18 -15.71 -0.16
CA GLU A 137 -8.66 -17.10 -0.18
C GLU A 137 -8.87 -17.68 1.24
N ILE A 138 -8.19 -17.12 2.26
CA ILE A 138 -8.17 -17.67 3.63
C ILE A 138 -8.54 -16.65 4.71
N GLU A 139 -8.71 -15.39 4.33
CA GLU A 139 -9.09 -14.31 5.25
C GLU A 139 -10.57 -14.39 5.64
N ASN A 140 -10.84 -14.16 6.93
CA ASN A 140 -12.22 -14.04 7.43
C ASN A 140 -12.83 -12.66 7.08
N VAL A 141 -11.99 -11.62 7.06
CA VAL A 141 -12.34 -10.25 6.68
C VAL A 141 -11.22 -9.72 5.81
N LEU A 142 -11.56 -9.21 4.63
CA LEU A 142 -10.62 -8.68 3.66
C LEU A 142 -10.18 -7.26 4.05
N GLU A 143 -8.94 -6.91 3.69
CA GLU A 143 -8.43 -5.56 3.79
C GLU A 143 -8.97 -4.68 2.65
N TRP A 144 -9.29 -3.44 2.97
CA TRP A 144 -9.69 -2.43 1.99
C TRP A 144 -8.47 -1.82 1.29
N LYS A 145 -7.76 -2.64 0.50
CA LYS A 145 -6.47 -2.27 -0.08
C LYS A 145 -6.18 -3.04 -1.37
N ASP A 146 -5.70 -2.31 -2.36
CA ASP A 146 -4.96 -2.86 -3.49
C ASP A 146 -3.48 -2.53 -3.32
N TYR A 147 -2.59 -3.43 -3.75
CA TYR A 147 -1.15 -3.16 -3.70
C TYR A 147 -0.39 -3.86 -4.82
N ILE A 148 0.81 -3.33 -5.06
CA ILE A 148 1.84 -4.00 -5.82
C ILE A 148 3.00 -4.36 -4.89
N ASN A 149 3.57 -5.53 -5.10
CA ASN A 149 4.80 -5.96 -4.45
C ASN A 149 5.88 -6.08 -5.52
N MET A 150 6.85 -5.16 -5.45
CA MET A 150 7.99 -5.06 -6.35
C MET A 150 9.25 -5.44 -5.57
N VAL A 151 9.78 -6.63 -5.84
CA VAL A 151 11.00 -7.11 -5.19
C VAL A 151 12.19 -6.67 -6.04
N TYR A 152 12.98 -5.74 -5.50
CA TYR A 152 14.23 -5.32 -6.11
C TYR A 152 15.31 -6.40 -5.92
N SER A 153 16.03 -6.72 -7.00
CA SER A 153 17.19 -7.62 -6.97
C SER A 153 18.35 -7.10 -7.82
N SER A 154 18.07 -6.59 -9.00
CA SER A 154 19.02 -5.83 -9.82
C SER A 154 18.26 -4.89 -10.75
N ASP A 155 18.98 -3.95 -11.37
CA ASP A 155 18.40 -3.04 -12.36
C ASP A 155 17.88 -3.81 -13.58
N GLU A 156 18.55 -4.88 -14.02
CA GLU A 156 18.10 -5.71 -15.13
C GLU A 156 16.75 -6.38 -14.80
N ASP A 157 16.61 -6.94 -13.60
CA ASP A 157 15.36 -7.55 -13.14
C ASP A 157 14.24 -6.50 -13.06
N ALA A 158 14.52 -5.32 -12.51
CA ALA A 158 13.54 -4.24 -12.43
C ALA A 158 13.08 -3.80 -13.83
N LEU A 159 14.04 -3.57 -14.75
CA LEU A 159 13.74 -3.17 -16.12
C LEU A 159 12.96 -4.23 -16.90
N GLN A 160 13.20 -5.51 -16.62
CA GLN A 160 12.55 -6.64 -17.28
C GLN A 160 11.14 -6.93 -16.74
N TYR A 161 10.95 -6.88 -15.42
CA TYR A 161 9.73 -7.40 -14.78
C TYR A 161 8.80 -6.33 -14.20
N TRP A 162 9.29 -5.14 -13.86
CA TRP A 162 8.43 -4.10 -13.29
C TRP A 162 7.58 -3.42 -14.39
N PRO A 163 6.40 -2.90 -14.03
CA PRO A 163 5.54 -2.19 -14.99
C PRO A 163 6.23 -0.94 -15.53
N ASN A 164 6.14 -0.71 -16.83
CA ASN A 164 6.77 0.46 -17.47
C ASN A 164 6.19 1.78 -16.95
N GLU A 165 4.96 1.76 -16.46
CA GLU A 165 4.25 2.91 -15.91
C GLU A 165 4.76 3.35 -14.54
N CYS A 166 5.52 2.50 -13.83
CA CYS A 166 5.97 2.80 -12.47
C CYS A 166 7.36 2.25 -12.12
N LYS A 167 8.21 2.00 -13.12
CA LYS A 167 9.61 1.62 -12.93
C LYS A 167 10.56 2.80 -13.12
#